data_AF-W0BHL4-F1
#
_entry.id   AF-W0BHL4-F1
#
_cell.length_a   1.000
_cell.length_b   1.000
_cell.length_c   1.000
_cell.angle_alpha   90.00
_cell.angle_beta   90.00
_cell.angle_gamma   90.00
#
_symmetry.space_group_name_H-M   'P 1'
#
loop_
_entity.id
_entity.type
_entity.pdbx_description
1 polymer ?
#
loop_
_entity_poly.entity_id
_entity_poly.type
_entity_poly.pdbx_seq_one_letter_code
_entity_poly.pdbx_strand_id
1 'polypeptide(L)'
;MSRISQHLRNGFNGVSLYTGKLISAGVGAVLYPMARLWRLSISFLFISVVAFIAIPILSVVAGSFLHSLFPSMGWVGATFGGMLAASALIGLTAGLLPAAFLISALFTLIKSPIDGARNGWNDGFSSMLSHAFESAALPGAEGVDFQRILEQLGEQATNAARQPMTEEQFNALEMSTADVRALKSEQLPPLSSEQLAMLEKADDVQIKAMVERYKNLQRLETDNCSILADRPERDDTILLVKQYQKDGQWLPVPAAAHIFDKSALKMAMVGNTGTRGNGIHPVTREKIMEPSEYTDVDGIRYRTTRYVFHPYYVDASGPGISQEINQVTAYLNQYLMPKRQSSSEHEMPPGYVPSFPGLGGAVF
;
A
#
# COMPACT_ATOMS: atom_id res chain seq x y z
N MET A 1 55.87 25.13 24.01
CA MET A 1 54.84 24.47 24.84
C MET A 1 53.42 25.02 24.68
N SER A 2 53.15 26.16 24.02
CA SER A 2 51.79 26.73 23.96
C SER A 2 50.81 26.07 22.96
N ARG A 3 51.27 25.60 21.79
CA ARG A 3 50.36 25.00 20.77
C ARG A 3 49.77 23.65 21.16
N ILE A 4 50.56 22.78 21.82
CA ILE A 4 50.08 21.46 22.25
C ILE A 4 49.04 21.60 23.38
N SER A 5 49.24 22.56 24.29
CA SER A 5 48.26 22.87 25.33
C SER A 5 46.95 23.42 24.75
N GLN A 6 47.00 24.23 23.69
CA GLN A 6 45.79 24.73 23.02
C GLN A 6 45.02 23.62 22.30
N HIS A 7 45.71 22.70 21.61
CA HIS A 7 45.04 21.56 20.98
C HIS A 7 44.39 20.61 21.98
N LEU A 8 45.06 20.33 23.11
CA LEU A 8 44.49 19.50 24.17
C LEU A 8 43.28 20.16 24.84
N ARG A 9 43.31 21.49 25.04
CA ARG A 9 42.17 22.22 25.64
C ARG A 9 40.96 22.28 24.70
N ASN A 10 41.18 22.45 23.40
CA ASN A 10 40.11 22.44 22.40
C ASN A 10 39.50 21.04 22.22
N GLY A 11 40.33 19.98 22.27
CA GLY A 11 39.84 18.59 22.25
C GLY A 11 38.97 18.24 23.46
N PHE A 12 39.35 18.70 24.66
CA PHE A 12 38.58 18.43 25.88
C PHE A 12 37.20 19.12 25.87
N ASN A 13 37.13 20.35 25.34
CA ASN A 13 35.85 21.07 25.24
C ASN A 13 34.88 20.42 24.26
N GLY A 14 35.38 19.85 23.14
CA GLY A 14 34.55 19.12 22.18
C GLY A 14 33.94 17.83 22.75
N VAL A 15 34.73 17.06 23.50
CA VAL A 15 34.25 15.82 24.15
C VAL A 15 33.19 16.14 25.22
N SER A 16 33.39 17.21 26.00
CA SER A 16 32.44 17.69 27.01
C SER A 16 31.09 18.12 26.39
N LEU A 17 31.13 18.84 25.27
CA LEU A 17 29.91 19.23 24.55
C LEU A 17 29.14 18.03 23.99
N TYR A 18 29.87 17.04 23.46
CA TYR A 18 29.26 15.84 22.89
C TYR A 18 28.64 14.95 23.97
N THR A 19 29.32 14.77 25.11
CA THR A 19 28.77 14.04 26.27
C THR A 19 27.58 14.77 26.88
N GLY A 20 27.61 16.10 26.95
CA GLY A 20 26.48 16.91 27.40
C GLY A 20 25.22 16.71 26.54
N LYS A 21 25.37 16.71 25.21
CA LYS A 21 24.25 16.48 24.28
C LYS A 21 23.70 15.05 24.35
N LEU A 22 24.57 14.05 24.52
CA LEU A 22 24.16 12.66 24.72
C LEU A 22 23.39 12.46 26.02
N ILE A 23 23.83 13.10 27.11
CA ILE A 23 23.13 13.06 28.40
C ILE A 23 21.78 13.77 28.28
N SER A 24 21.70 14.95 27.64
CA SER A 24 20.41 15.64 27.46
C SER A 24 19.44 14.85 26.57
N ALA A 25 19.94 14.19 25.53
CA ALA A 25 19.13 13.30 24.68
C ALA A 25 18.64 12.07 25.45
N GLY A 26 19.50 11.46 26.27
CA GLY A 26 19.13 10.34 27.13
C GLY A 26 18.09 10.73 28.19
N VAL A 27 18.26 11.89 28.84
CA VAL A 27 17.30 12.43 29.80
C VAL A 27 15.97 12.76 29.12
N GLY A 28 15.99 13.36 27.93
CA GLY A 28 14.79 13.63 27.13
C GLY A 28 14.04 12.36 26.75
N ALA A 29 14.76 11.31 26.34
CA ALA A 29 14.18 10.02 25.98
C ALA A 29 13.45 9.32 27.15
N VAL A 30 13.88 9.58 28.39
CA VAL A 30 13.26 9.00 29.60
C VAL A 30 12.16 9.91 30.17
N LEU A 31 12.39 11.21 30.25
CA LEU A 31 11.44 12.15 30.87
C LEU A 31 10.23 12.45 29.97
N TYR A 32 10.39 12.43 28.65
CA TYR A 32 9.28 12.67 27.72
C TYR A 32 8.14 11.64 27.84
N PRO A 33 8.40 10.31 27.80
CA PRO A 33 7.34 9.33 27.99
C PRO A 33 6.73 9.42 29.40
N MET A 34 7.54 9.70 30.44
CA MET A 34 7.02 9.90 31.81
C MET A 34 6.06 11.09 31.91
N ALA A 35 6.41 12.24 31.33
CA ALA A 35 5.53 13.42 31.33
C ALA A 35 4.22 13.17 30.57
N ARG A 36 4.27 12.39 29.48
CA ARG A 36 3.08 12.00 28.71
C ARG A 36 2.21 11.00 29.47
N LEU A 37 2.81 10.02 30.14
CA LEU A 37 2.10 9.09 31.02
C LEU A 37 1.41 9.83 32.17
N TRP A 38 2.10 10.78 32.80
CA TRP A 38 1.53 11.62 33.86
C TRP A 38 0.30 12.41 33.39
N ARG A 39 0.35 13.02 32.20
CA ARG A 39 -0.81 13.71 31.62
C ARG A 39 -1.98 12.75 31.36
N LEU A 40 -1.71 11.56 30.85
CA LEU A 40 -2.75 10.55 30.62
C LEU A 40 -3.38 10.08 31.94
N SER A 41 -2.58 9.88 32.99
CA SER A 41 -3.08 9.54 34.32
C SER A 41 -3.98 10.63 34.91
N ILE A 42 -3.61 11.91 34.76
CA ILE A 42 -4.47 13.03 35.20
C ILE A 42 -5.79 13.04 34.44
N SER A 43 -5.76 12.92 33.11
CA SER A 43 -7.00 12.87 32.31
C SER A 43 -7.90 11.72 32.70
N PHE A 44 -7.32 10.54 32.98
CA PHE A 44 -8.07 9.38 33.42
C PHE A 44 -8.73 9.60 34.79
N LEU A 45 -8.00 10.20 35.73
CA LEU A 45 -8.54 10.55 37.04
C LEU A 45 -9.71 11.54 36.91
N PHE A 46 -9.56 12.56 36.05
CA PHE A 46 -10.63 13.53 35.78
C PHE A 46 -11.88 12.87 35.19
N ILE A 47 -11.73 12.02 34.16
CA ILE A 47 -12.84 11.27 33.56
C ILE A 47 -13.52 10.37 34.60
N SER A 48 -12.74 9.72 35.46
CA SER A 48 -13.27 8.85 36.53
C SER A 48 -14.13 9.64 37.52
N VAL A 49 -13.68 10.83 37.93
CA VAL A 49 -14.44 11.71 38.82
C VAL A 49 -15.72 12.20 38.15
N VAL A 50 -15.66 12.62 36.88
CA VAL A 50 -16.84 13.04 36.11
C VAL A 50 -17.85 11.89 35.99
N ALA A 51 -17.39 10.69 35.66
CA ALA A 51 -18.25 9.51 35.57
C ALA A 51 -18.90 9.17 36.92
N PHE A 52 -18.15 9.27 38.02
CA PHE A 52 -18.67 9.02 39.36
C PHE A 52 -19.83 9.97 39.75
N ILE A 53 -19.81 11.21 39.26
CA ILE A 53 -20.87 12.20 39.49
C ILE A 53 -22.01 12.06 38.48
N ALA A 54 -21.70 11.85 37.20
CA ALA A 54 -22.68 11.83 36.12
C ALA A 54 -23.58 10.58 36.14
N ILE A 55 -23.04 9.42 36.52
CA ILE A 55 -23.79 8.16 36.48
C ILE A 55 -24.97 8.15 37.47
N PRO A 56 -24.82 8.58 38.74
CA PRO A 56 -25.96 8.70 39.65
C PRO A 56 -27.05 9.63 39.12
N ILE A 57 -26.67 10.78 38.56
CA ILE A 57 -27.61 11.77 38.00
C ILE A 57 -28.38 11.16 36.83
N LEU A 58 -27.68 10.55 35.88
CA LEU A 58 -28.30 9.89 34.73
C LEU A 58 -29.18 8.70 35.15
N SER A 59 -28.80 7.97 36.20
CA SER A 59 -29.60 6.86 36.72
C SER A 59 -30.93 7.34 37.30
N VAL A 60 -30.95 8.48 37.99
CA VAL A 60 -32.20 9.11 38.48
C VAL A 60 -33.07 9.59 37.32
N VAL A 61 -32.47 10.22 36.30
CA VAL A 61 -33.20 10.68 35.10
C VAL A 61 -33.80 9.49 34.35
N ALA A 62 -33.03 8.42 34.15
CA ALA A 62 -33.48 7.20 33.49
C ALA A 62 -34.58 6.48 34.28
N GLY A 63 -34.45 6.38 35.61
CA GLY A 63 -35.49 5.82 36.46
C GLY A 63 -36.80 6.61 36.39
N SER A 64 -36.71 7.94 36.36
CA SER A 64 -37.88 8.83 36.20
C SER A 64 -38.56 8.63 34.84
N PHE A 65 -37.77 8.49 33.77
CA PHE A 65 -38.27 8.20 32.43
C PHE A 65 -38.93 6.82 32.35
N LEU A 66 -38.31 5.77 32.90
CA LEU A 66 -38.88 4.42 32.93
C LEU A 66 -40.20 4.35 33.72
N HIS A 67 -40.30 5.08 34.83
CA HIS A 67 -41.55 5.17 35.57
C HIS A 67 -42.67 5.84 34.75
N SER A 68 -42.33 6.84 33.92
CA SER A 68 -43.31 7.47 33.01
C SER A 68 -43.81 6.52 31.92
N LEU A 69 -42.97 5.60 31.45
CA LEU A 69 -43.34 4.59 30.45
C LEU A 69 -44.15 3.44 31.05
N PHE A 70 -43.87 3.07 32.30
CA PHE A 70 -44.51 1.94 32.98
C PHE A 70 -44.99 2.34 34.38
N PRO A 71 -46.13 3.06 34.50
CA PRO A 71 -46.64 3.55 35.79
C PRO A 71 -46.97 2.42 36.79
N SER A 72 -47.26 1.22 36.28
CA SER A 72 -47.51 0.01 37.07
C SER A 72 -46.26 -0.50 37.80
N MET A 73 -45.08 -0.13 37.32
CA MET A 73 -43.81 -0.40 37.96
C MET A 73 -43.59 0.73 38.98
N GLY A 74 -44.01 0.48 40.23
CA GLY A 74 -43.87 1.47 41.31
C GLY A 74 -42.44 2.03 41.39
N TRP A 75 -42.29 3.23 41.95
CA TRP A 75 -41.01 3.97 42.00
C TRP A 75 -39.80 3.14 42.47
N VAL A 76 -40.04 2.19 43.39
CA VAL A 76 -39.00 1.27 43.89
C VAL A 76 -38.50 0.33 42.80
N GLY A 77 -39.37 -0.19 41.94
CA GLY A 77 -38.99 -1.09 40.83
C GLY A 77 -38.23 -0.34 39.73
N ALA A 78 -38.65 0.88 39.40
CA ALA A 78 -37.98 1.70 38.38
C ALA A 78 -36.58 2.15 38.83
N THR A 79 -36.43 2.52 40.11
CA THR A 79 -35.12 2.89 40.68
C THR A 79 -34.18 1.69 40.78
N PHE A 80 -34.67 0.51 41.21
CA PHE A 80 -33.85 -0.70 41.26
C PHE A 80 -33.41 -1.17 39.86
N GLY A 81 -34.30 -1.10 38.86
CA GLY A 81 -33.96 -1.41 37.47
C GLY A 81 -32.92 -0.44 36.89
N GLY A 82 -33.05 0.86 37.18
CA GLY A 82 -32.07 1.89 36.79
C GLY A 82 -30.71 1.69 37.46
N MET A 83 -30.69 1.30 38.75
CA MET A 83 -29.46 1.01 39.50
C MET A 83 -28.74 -0.24 38.97
N LEU A 84 -29.46 -1.32 38.63
CA LEU A 84 -28.86 -2.53 38.07
C LEU A 84 -28.28 -2.29 36.67
N ALA A 85 -28.99 -1.56 35.81
CA ALA A 85 -28.48 -1.18 34.49
C ALA A 85 -27.23 -0.29 34.60
N ALA A 86 -27.25 0.70 35.50
CA ALA A 86 -26.10 1.55 35.76
C ALA A 86 -24.91 0.75 36.33
N SER A 87 -25.17 -0.19 37.25
CA SER A 87 -24.12 -1.05 37.83
C SER A 87 -23.48 -1.98 36.81
N ALA A 88 -24.27 -2.55 35.90
CA ALA A 88 -23.76 -3.35 34.80
C ALA A 88 -22.87 -2.50 33.86
N LEU A 89 -23.29 -1.28 33.54
CA LEU A 89 -22.52 -0.33 32.73
C LEU A 89 -21.23 0.12 33.43
N ILE A 90 -21.28 0.35 34.75
CA ILE A 90 -20.10 0.64 35.58
C ILE A 90 -19.15 -0.56 35.57
N GLY A 91 -19.64 -1.80 35.72
CA GLY A 91 -18.82 -3.00 35.66
C GLY A 91 -18.13 -3.19 34.30
N LEU A 92 -18.86 -2.94 33.21
CA LEU A 92 -18.35 -3.04 31.84
C LEU A 92 -17.30 -1.96 31.54
N THR A 93 -17.55 -0.73 31.98
CA THR A 93 -16.60 0.38 31.83
C THR A 93 -15.37 0.21 32.73
N ALA A 94 -15.53 -0.28 33.96
CA ALA A 94 -14.43 -0.57 34.88
C ALA A 94 -13.52 -1.69 34.38
N GLY A 95 -14.03 -2.64 33.59
CA GLY A 95 -13.20 -3.67 32.93
C GLY A 95 -12.50 -3.19 31.66
N LEU A 96 -13.19 -2.41 30.81
CA LEU A 96 -12.68 -1.98 29.51
C LEU A 96 -11.73 -0.78 29.59
N LEU A 97 -11.95 0.16 30.52
CA LEU A 97 -11.13 1.36 30.65
C LEU A 97 -9.67 1.06 31.03
N PRO A 98 -9.36 0.18 32.00
CA PRO A 98 -7.98 -0.21 32.28
C PRO A 98 -7.30 -0.92 31.12
N ALA A 99 -8.04 -1.77 30.39
CA ALA A 99 -7.50 -2.46 29.22
C ALA A 99 -7.17 -1.48 28.08
N ALA A 100 -8.09 -0.54 27.77
CA ALA A 100 -7.85 0.50 26.78
C ALA A 100 -6.70 1.44 27.18
N PHE A 101 -6.58 1.76 28.47
CA PHE A 101 -5.46 2.53 29.01
C PHE A 101 -4.13 1.76 28.84
N LEU A 102 -4.09 0.48 29.18
CA LEU A 102 -2.89 -0.36 29.02
C LEU A 102 -2.47 -0.47 27.55
N ILE A 103 -3.41 -0.67 26.63
CA ILE A 103 -3.12 -0.71 25.19
C ILE A 103 -2.58 0.65 24.71
N SER A 104 -3.21 1.76 25.11
CA SER A 104 -2.76 3.10 24.74
C SER A 104 -1.40 3.47 25.35
N ALA A 105 -1.15 3.08 26.60
CA ALA A 105 0.13 3.23 27.28
C ALA A 105 1.21 2.40 26.59
N LEU A 106 0.91 1.16 26.19
CA LEU A 106 1.82 0.28 25.45
C LEU A 106 2.18 0.88 24.09
N PHE A 107 1.20 1.36 23.33
CA PHE A 107 1.44 2.05 22.05
C PHE A 107 2.29 3.30 22.24
N THR A 108 2.07 4.06 23.30
CA THR A 108 2.86 5.26 23.61
C THR A 108 4.29 4.90 24.02
N LEU A 109 4.48 3.84 24.80
CA LEU A 109 5.78 3.29 25.21
C LEU A 109 6.59 2.73 24.04
N ILE A 110 5.94 2.15 23.03
CA ILE A 110 6.60 1.63 21.83
C ILE A 110 6.94 2.76 20.84
N LYS A 111 6.03 3.72 20.66
CA LYS A 111 6.18 4.80 19.68
C LYS A 111 7.17 5.87 20.14
N SER A 112 7.19 6.19 21.43
CA SER A 112 8.05 7.26 21.97
C SER A 112 9.56 7.04 21.76
N PRO A 113 10.12 5.83 21.96
CA PRO A 113 11.53 5.56 21.67
C PRO A 113 11.86 5.64 20.18
N ILE A 114 10.93 5.23 19.30
CA ILE A 114 11.11 5.29 17.84
C ILE A 114 11.16 6.73 17.37
N ASP A 115 10.20 7.56 17.81
CA ASP A 115 10.17 8.98 17.47
C ASP A 115 11.36 9.72 18.10
N GLY A 116 11.74 9.37 19.33
CA GLY A 116 12.92 9.92 20.01
C GLY A 116 14.24 9.55 19.32
N ALA A 117 14.40 8.29 18.90
CA ALA A 117 15.57 7.84 18.15
C ALA A 117 15.64 8.48 16.77
N ARG A 118 14.50 8.63 16.09
CA ARG A 118 14.42 9.31 14.78
C ARG A 118 14.82 10.79 14.89
N ASN A 119 14.31 11.49 15.90
CA ASN A 119 14.64 12.90 16.13
C ASN A 119 16.11 13.04 16.56
N GLY A 120 16.58 12.20 17.49
CA GLY A 120 17.99 12.20 17.90
C GLY A 120 18.96 11.86 16.76
N TRP A 121 18.57 10.97 15.86
CA TRP A 121 19.36 10.66 14.66
C TRP A 121 19.41 11.83 13.69
N ASN A 122 18.27 12.46 13.40
CA ASN A 122 18.20 13.63 12.52
C ASN A 122 18.99 14.82 13.09
N ASP A 123 18.83 15.11 14.38
CA ASP A 123 19.52 16.21 15.05
C ASP A 123 21.02 15.94 15.18
N GLY A 124 21.40 14.70 15.51
CA GLY A 124 22.78 14.26 15.59
C GLY A 124 23.49 14.30 14.24
N PHE A 125 22.82 13.83 13.19
CA PHE A 125 23.34 13.86 11.82
C PHE A 125 23.47 15.29 11.28
N SER A 126 22.46 16.14 11.50
CA SER A 126 22.51 17.56 11.14
C SER A 126 23.66 18.29 11.87
N SER A 127 23.81 18.06 13.19
CA SER A 127 24.91 18.63 13.97
C SER A 127 26.28 18.11 13.52
N MET A 128 26.38 16.84 13.10
CA MET A 128 27.62 16.27 12.57
C MET A 128 28.01 16.92 11.24
N LEU A 129 27.04 17.08 10.33
CA LEU A 129 27.27 17.76 9.05
C LEU A 129 27.68 19.21 9.26
N SER A 130 26.95 19.94 10.12
CA SER A 130 27.28 21.33 10.47
C SER A 130 28.72 21.46 10.96
N HIS A 131 29.17 20.61 11.89
CA HIS A 131 30.55 20.63 12.37
C HIS A 131 31.59 20.20 11.32
N ALA A 132 31.30 19.19 10.51
CA ALA A 132 32.20 18.77 9.44
C ALA A 132 32.44 19.91 8.45
N PHE A 133 31.41 20.68 8.10
CA PHE A 133 31.53 21.82 7.19
C PHE A 133 32.08 23.08 7.84
N GLU A 134 31.77 23.34 9.11
CA GLU A 134 32.38 24.43 9.89
C GLU A 134 33.90 24.23 10.04
N SER A 135 34.35 22.98 10.21
CA SER A 135 35.77 22.64 10.22
C SER A 135 36.45 22.75 8.84
N ALA A 136 35.65 22.72 7.77
CA ALA A 136 36.09 22.87 6.38
C ALA A 136 35.94 24.31 5.85
N ALA A 137 35.57 25.27 6.71
CA ALA A 137 35.32 26.65 6.33
C ALA A 137 36.53 27.26 5.59
N LEU A 138 36.37 27.38 4.27
CA LEU A 138 37.27 28.14 3.41
C LEU A 138 37.16 29.62 3.82
N PRO A 139 38.29 30.35 3.96
CA PRO A 139 38.25 31.76 4.31
C PRO A 139 37.49 32.54 3.22
N GLY A 140 36.33 33.09 3.58
CA GLY A 140 35.47 33.88 2.68
C GLY A 140 33.97 33.57 2.71
N ALA A 141 33.51 32.58 3.46
CA ALA A 141 32.08 32.21 3.55
C ALA A 141 31.32 32.88 4.72
N GLU A 142 31.62 34.14 5.05
CA GLU A 142 30.80 34.90 6.00
C GLU A 142 29.45 35.25 5.35
N GLY A 143 28.36 34.67 5.86
CA GLY A 143 26.99 35.09 5.51
C GLY A 143 26.09 34.04 4.88
N VAL A 144 26.55 32.81 4.67
CA VAL A 144 25.69 31.72 4.16
C VAL A 144 24.98 31.04 5.33
N ASP A 145 23.67 31.25 5.45
CA ASP A 145 22.81 30.60 6.44
C ASP A 145 22.57 29.13 6.04
N PHE A 146 23.50 28.26 6.46
CA PHE A 146 23.46 26.83 6.17
C PHE A 146 22.21 26.13 6.70
N GLN A 147 21.63 26.64 7.78
CA GLN A 147 20.41 26.06 8.33
C GLN A 147 19.24 26.28 7.35
N ARG A 148 19.18 27.47 6.76
CA ARG A 148 18.24 27.76 5.67
C ARG A 148 18.50 26.93 4.42
N ILE A 149 19.75 26.63 4.08
CA ILE A 149 20.08 25.75 2.94
C ILE A 149 19.70 24.30 3.20
N LEU A 150 19.95 23.78 4.40
CA LEU A 150 19.56 22.41 4.79
C LEU A 150 18.05 22.28 4.89
N GLU A 151 17.35 23.30 5.38
CA GLU A 151 15.90 23.37 5.40
C GLU A 151 15.34 23.43 3.98
N GLN A 152 15.91 24.28 3.11
CA GLN A 152 15.53 24.33 1.69
C GLN A 152 15.84 23.04 0.93
N LEU A 153 16.97 22.38 1.20
CA LEU A 153 17.33 21.08 0.61
C LEU A 153 16.44 19.96 1.16
N GLY A 154 16.10 20.00 2.44
CA GLY A 154 15.17 19.08 3.06
C GLY A 154 13.76 19.22 2.47
N GLU A 155 13.28 20.45 2.34
CA GLU A 155 12.01 20.76 1.68
C GLU A 155 12.06 20.42 0.19
N GLN A 156 13.12 20.74 -0.54
CA GLN A 156 13.26 20.40 -1.96
C GLN A 156 13.37 18.90 -2.19
N ALA A 157 14.13 18.15 -1.39
CA ALA A 157 14.19 16.69 -1.48
C ALA A 157 12.84 16.06 -1.12
N THR A 158 12.16 16.60 -0.11
CA THR A 158 10.83 16.14 0.29
C THR A 158 9.76 16.47 -0.75
N ASN A 159 9.83 17.64 -1.39
CA ASN A 159 8.89 18.11 -2.41
C ASN A 159 9.17 17.48 -3.78
N ALA A 160 10.43 17.26 -4.16
CA ALA A 160 10.81 16.57 -5.40
C ALA A 160 10.51 15.06 -5.36
N ALA A 161 10.46 14.48 -4.15
CA ALA A 161 10.00 13.11 -3.92
C ALA A 161 8.48 12.99 -3.77
N ARG A 162 7.75 14.10 -3.57
CA ARG A 162 6.31 14.13 -3.29
C ARG A 162 5.61 15.15 -4.18
N GLN A 163 5.62 14.90 -5.49
CA GLN A 163 4.59 15.51 -6.33
C GLN A 163 3.34 14.64 -6.16
N PRO A 164 2.33 15.08 -5.38
CA PRO A 164 1.07 14.35 -5.31
C PRO A 164 0.51 14.24 -6.73
N MET A 165 0.02 13.05 -7.05
CA MET A 165 -0.68 12.86 -8.31
C MET A 165 -1.97 13.69 -8.27
N THR A 166 -2.29 14.40 -9.34
CA THR A 166 -3.59 15.08 -9.43
C THR A 166 -4.71 14.05 -9.61
N GLU A 167 -5.94 14.42 -9.27
CA GLU A 167 -7.09 13.53 -9.49
C GLU A 167 -7.28 13.21 -10.99
N GLU A 168 -7.00 14.18 -11.87
CA GLU A 168 -7.03 13.99 -13.32
C GLU A 168 -5.97 12.97 -13.78
N GLN A 169 -4.73 13.07 -13.26
CA GLN A 169 -3.67 12.11 -13.55
C GLN A 169 -4.02 10.71 -13.05
N PHE A 170 -4.63 10.62 -11.86
CA PHE A 170 -5.08 9.35 -11.30
C PHE A 170 -6.17 8.72 -12.18
N ASN A 171 -7.17 9.49 -12.59
CA ASN A 171 -8.25 9.01 -13.46
C ASN A 171 -7.73 8.66 -14.87
N ALA A 172 -6.65 9.31 -15.34
CA ALA A 172 -6.02 8.99 -16.63
C ALA A 172 -5.31 7.63 -16.65
N LEU A 173 -5.04 7.02 -15.49
CA LEU A 173 -4.54 5.64 -15.40
C LEU A 173 -5.64 4.61 -15.70
N GLU A 174 -6.91 5.00 -15.66
CA GLU A 174 -8.05 4.14 -15.97
C GLU A 174 -8.17 3.91 -17.48
N MET A 175 -8.22 2.64 -17.90
CA MET A 175 -8.38 2.29 -19.32
C MET A 175 -9.72 2.77 -19.89
N SER A 176 -9.71 3.10 -21.19
CA SER A 176 -10.93 3.53 -21.88
C SER A 176 -11.94 2.39 -22.02
N THR A 177 -13.24 2.71 -21.95
CA THR A 177 -14.35 1.76 -22.12
C THR A 177 -14.42 1.11 -23.51
N ALA A 178 -13.75 1.69 -24.52
CA ALA A 178 -13.66 1.13 -25.87
C ALA A 178 -12.64 -0.01 -25.94
N ASP A 179 -11.45 0.19 -25.38
CA ASP A 179 -10.42 -0.85 -25.24
C ASP A 179 -10.97 -2.04 -24.45
N VAL A 180 -11.80 -1.72 -23.47
CA VAL A 180 -12.51 -2.69 -22.64
C VAL A 180 -13.51 -3.57 -23.39
N ARG A 181 -14.19 -3.03 -24.42
CA ARG A 181 -15.28 -3.73 -25.12
C ARG A 181 -14.76 -4.71 -26.17
N ALA A 182 -13.65 -4.40 -26.83
CA ALA A 182 -12.98 -5.29 -27.78
C ALA A 182 -12.54 -6.62 -27.14
N LEU A 183 -12.37 -6.59 -25.82
CA LEU A 183 -11.85 -7.65 -24.97
C LEU A 183 -12.95 -8.64 -24.48
N LYS A 184 -14.25 -8.31 -24.64
CA LYS A 184 -15.40 -8.99 -24.02
C LYS A 184 -15.96 -10.21 -24.80
N SER A 185 -15.74 -10.30 -26.11
CA SER A 185 -16.44 -11.26 -26.98
C SER A 185 -15.98 -12.72 -26.88
N GLU A 186 -15.03 -13.05 -25.98
CA GLU A 186 -14.32 -14.34 -25.99
C GLU A 186 -14.13 -14.95 -24.59
N GLN A 187 -15.14 -14.89 -23.72
CA GLN A 187 -15.02 -15.55 -22.41
C GLN A 187 -15.01 -17.08 -22.57
N LEU A 188 -13.97 -17.73 -22.02
CA LEU A 188 -13.80 -19.17 -22.06
C LEU A 188 -14.01 -19.77 -20.66
N PRO A 189 -14.54 -21.00 -20.54
CA PRO A 189 -14.63 -21.66 -19.25
C PRO A 189 -13.22 -21.90 -18.66
N PRO A 190 -13.05 -21.77 -17.33
CA PRO A 190 -11.76 -21.99 -16.67
C PRO A 190 -11.26 -23.43 -16.86
N LEU A 191 -9.93 -23.61 -16.85
CA LEU A 191 -9.29 -24.93 -17.00
C LEU A 191 -9.57 -25.81 -15.76
N SER A 192 -9.89 -27.08 -16.00
CA SER A 192 -10.01 -28.08 -14.95
C SER A 192 -8.65 -28.44 -14.34
N SER A 193 -8.64 -28.99 -13.14
CA SER A 193 -7.42 -29.49 -12.48
C SER A 193 -6.71 -30.55 -13.32
N GLU A 194 -7.46 -31.40 -14.03
CA GLU A 194 -6.93 -32.41 -14.93
C GLU A 194 -6.24 -31.78 -16.16
N GLN A 195 -6.85 -30.75 -16.75
CA GLN A 195 -6.30 -30.01 -17.87
C GLN A 195 -4.98 -29.31 -17.50
N LEU A 196 -4.91 -28.69 -16.32
CA LEU A 196 -3.68 -28.09 -15.79
C LEU A 196 -2.58 -29.14 -15.58
N ALA A 197 -2.90 -30.29 -14.99
CA ALA A 197 -1.94 -31.36 -14.77
C ALA A 197 -1.39 -31.94 -16.10
N MET A 198 -2.16 -31.91 -17.18
CA MET A 198 -1.68 -32.27 -18.52
C MET A 198 -0.72 -31.21 -19.08
N LEU A 199 -1.05 -29.93 -18.96
CA LEU A 199 -0.21 -28.83 -19.44
C LEU A 199 1.12 -28.72 -18.68
N GLU A 200 1.14 -29.01 -17.38
CA GLU A 200 2.37 -29.05 -16.57
C GLU A 200 3.36 -30.12 -17.00
N LYS A 201 2.85 -31.23 -17.55
CA LYS A 201 3.67 -32.32 -18.07
C LYS A 201 4.22 -32.04 -19.47
N ALA A 202 3.80 -30.95 -20.11
CA ALA A 202 4.38 -30.57 -21.40
C ALA A 202 5.86 -30.17 -21.22
N ASP A 203 6.73 -30.61 -22.11
CA ASP A 203 8.15 -30.23 -22.10
C ASP A 203 8.42 -28.82 -22.68
N ASP A 204 7.37 -28.07 -22.97
CA ASP A 204 7.45 -26.72 -23.50
C ASP A 204 7.55 -25.67 -22.37
N VAL A 205 8.64 -24.90 -22.36
CA VAL A 205 8.92 -23.85 -21.38
C VAL A 205 7.87 -22.74 -21.43
N GLN A 206 7.35 -22.41 -22.62
CA GLN A 206 6.33 -21.38 -22.79
C GLN A 206 4.99 -21.81 -22.18
N ILE A 207 4.62 -23.10 -22.35
CA ILE A 207 3.41 -23.65 -21.73
C ILE A 207 3.53 -23.63 -20.20
N LYS A 208 4.67 -24.05 -19.65
CA LYS A 208 4.92 -24.00 -18.20
C LYS A 208 4.81 -22.59 -17.64
N ALA A 209 5.40 -21.59 -18.30
CA ALA A 209 5.30 -20.19 -17.90
C ALA A 209 3.85 -19.68 -17.94
N MET A 210 3.07 -20.07 -18.94
CA MET A 210 1.65 -19.70 -19.04
C MET A 210 0.77 -20.39 -17.99
N VAL A 211 1.06 -21.65 -17.64
CA VAL A 211 0.37 -22.35 -16.54
C VAL A 211 0.68 -21.67 -15.20
N GLU A 212 1.94 -21.27 -14.96
CA GLU A 212 2.30 -20.55 -13.75
C GLU A 212 1.61 -19.18 -13.68
N ARG A 213 1.53 -18.45 -14.80
CA ARG A 213 0.76 -17.22 -14.93
C ARG A 213 -0.72 -17.44 -14.63
N TYR A 214 -1.33 -18.51 -15.17
CA TYR A 214 -2.72 -18.87 -14.89
C TYR A 214 -2.98 -19.09 -13.40
N LYS A 215 -2.10 -19.85 -12.72
CA LYS A 215 -2.20 -20.10 -11.28
C LYS A 215 -2.02 -18.83 -10.46
N ASN A 216 -1.10 -17.95 -10.86
CA ASN A 216 -0.91 -16.66 -10.19
C ASN A 216 -2.16 -15.78 -10.32
N LEU A 217 -2.80 -15.75 -11.50
CA LEU A 217 -4.07 -15.04 -11.69
C LEU A 217 -5.21 -15.63 -10.85
N GLN A 218 -5.29 -16.95 -10.72
CA GLN A 218 -6.26 -17.60 -9.83
C GLN A 218 -6.01 -17.29 -8.34
N ARG A 219 -4.75 -17.25 -7.90
CA ARG A 219 -4.41 -16.87 -6.52
C ARG A 219 -4.78 -15.43 -6.23
N LEU A 220 -4.47 -14.54 -7.17
CA LEU A 220 -4.86 -13.14 -7.09
C LEU A 220 -6.38 -13.03 -6.86
N GLU A 221 -7.21 -13.80 -7.60
CA GLU A 221 -8.67 -13.83 -7.41
C GLU A 221 -9.11 -14.08 -5.95
N THR A 222 -8.29 -14.80 -5.19
CA THR A 222 -8.52 -15.15 -3.79
C THR A 222 -7.75 -14.29 -2.77
N ASP A 223 -6.81 -13.44 -3.21
CA ASP A 223 -5.92 -12.66 -2.33
C ASP A 223 -6.59 -11.38 -1.79
N ASN A 224 -6.14 -10.95 -0.60
CA ASN A 224 -6.58 -9.71 0.05
C ASN A 224 -5.92 -8.46 -0.57
N CYS A 225 -6.52 -7.28 -0.35
CA CYS A 225 -5.95 -6.01 -0.79
C CYS A 225 -4.54 -5.82 -0.19
N SER A 226 -3.60 -5.26 -0.96
CA SER A 226 -2.24 -5.03 -0.45
C SER A 226 -2.14 -3.83 0.53
N ILE A 227 -3.18 -2.99 0.62
CA ILE A 227 -3.26 -1.84 1.54
C ILE A 227 -4.18 -2.13 2.72
N LEU A 228 -5.36 -2.68 2.45
CA LEU A 228 -6.32 -3.07 3.47
C LEU A 228 -6.14 -4.57 3.72
N ALA A 229 -5.98 -4.99 4.98
CA ALA A 229 -5.88 -6.41 5.32
C ALA A 229 -7.16 -7.21 4.97
N ASP A 230 -8.24 -6.50 4.63
CA ASP A 230 -9.53 -7.03 4.25
C ASP A 230 -9.68 -7.16 2.73
N ARG A 231 -10.58 -8.05 2.32
CA ARG A 231 -10.96 -8.19 0.92
C ARG A 231 -11.72 -6.91 0.49
N PRO A 232 -11.25 -6.22 -0.58
CA PRO A 232 -11.90 -5.00 -1.04
C PRO A 232 -13.29 -5.31 -1.61
N GLU A 233 -14.21 -4.35 -1.52
CA GLU A 233 -15.53 -4.48 -2.13
C GLU A 233 -15.39 -4.59 -3.66
N ARG A 234 -16.22 -5.43 -4.28
CA ARG A 234 -16.03 -5.80 -5.69
C ARG A 234 -15.96 -4.59 -6.62
N ASP A 235 -16.83 -3.61 -6.39
CA ASP A 235 -16.98 -2.46 -7.29
C ASP A 235 -15.84 -1.42 -7.13
N ASP A 236 -15.12 -1.46 -6.01
CA ASP A 236 -13.99 -0.55 -5.74
C ASP A 236 -12.63 -1.23 -5.90
N THR A 237 -12.58 -2.50 -6.31
CA THR A 237 -11.30 -3.20 -6.48
C THR A 237 -10.67 -2.90 -7.84
N ILE A 238 -9.39 -2.54 -7.85
CA ILE A 238 -8.58 -2.31 -9.06
C ILE A 238 -7.30 -3.15 -9.04
N LEU A 239 -6.92 -3.63 -10.22
CA LEU A 239 -5.61 -4.20 -10.49
C LEU A 239 -4.72 -3.10 -11.05
N LEU A 240 -3.66 -2.74 -10.32
CA LEU A 240 -2.61 -1.88 -10.83
C LEU A 240 -1.53 -2.74 -11.48
N VAL A 241 -1.36 -2.60 -12.79
CA VAL A 241 -0.43 -3.41 -13.58
C VAL A 241 0.68 -2.53 -14.13
N LYS A 242 1.93 -2.91 -13.90
CA LYS A 242 3.08 -2.34 -14.61
C LYS A 242 3.17 -2.96 -16.00
N GLN A 243 3.29 -2.15 -17.02
CA GLN A 243 3.45 -2.54 -18.42
C GLN A 243 4.76 -1.99 -18.99
N TYR A 244 5.29 -2.64 -20.01
CA TYR A 244 6.43 -2.19 -20.81
C TYR A 244 6.08 -2.25 -22.30
N GLN A 245 6.70 -1.40 -23.10
CA GLN A 245 6.46 -1.36 -24.55
C GLN A 245 7.44 -2.26 -25.30
N LYS A 246 6.93 -3.18 -26.12
CA LYS A 246 7.71 -4.05 -27.04
C LYS A 246 7.00 -4.09 -28.39
N ASP A 247 7.71 -3.76 -29.46
CA ASP A 247 7.21 -3.80 -30.84
C ASP A 247 5.89 -3.02 -31.04
N GLY A 248 5.76 -1.88 -30.36
CA GLY A 248 4.56 -1.03 -30.40
C GLY A 248 3.39 -1.52 -29.54
N GLN A 249 3.51 -2.69 -28.90
CA GLN A 249 2.49 -3.25 -28.01
C GLN A 249 2.89 -3.05 -26.54
N TRP A 250 1.89 -2.87 -25.67
CA TRP A 250 2.09 -2.81 -24.23
C TRP A 250 1.89 -4.19 -23.63
N LEU A 251 2.94 -4.73 -23.01
CA LEU A 251 2.95 -6.04 -22.39
C LEU A 251 3.08 -5.88 -20.86
N PRO A 252 2.41 -6.73 -20.06
CA PRO A 252 2.52 -6.66 -18.61
C PRO A 252 3.90 -7.14 -18.15
N VAL A 253 4.46 -6.46 -17.15
CA VAL A 253 5.68 -6.88 -16.46
C VAL A 253 5.33 -8.07 -15.55
N PRO A 254 6.03 -9.21 -15.66
CA PRO A 254 5.79 -10.37 -14.81
C PRO A 254 5.89 -10.02 -13.32
N ALA A 255 4.95 -10.54 -12.53
CA ALA A 255 4.87 -10.33 -11.07
C ALA A 255 4.78 -8.88 -10.59
N ALA A 256 4.47 -7.92 -11.48
CA ALA A 256 4.29 -6.50 -11.13
C ALA A 256 2.82 -6.05 -11.28
N ALA A 257 1.91 -6.92 -10.86
CA ALA A 257 0.48 -6.65 -10.77
C ALA A 257 0.05 -6.77 -9.31
N HIS A 258 -0.69 -5.76 -8.83
CA HIS A 258 -1.10 -5.68 -7.44
C HIS A 258 -2.57 -5.24 -7.32
N ILE A 259 -3.26 -5.83 -6.36
CA ILE A 259 -4.68 -5.58 -6.11
C ILE A 259 -4.80 -4.50 -5.04
N PHE A 260 -5.62 -3.50 -5.34
CA PHE A 260 -5.90 -2.42 -4.44
C PHE A 260 -7.39 -2.09 -4.40
N ASP A 261 -7.80 -1.55 -3.27
CA ASP A 261 -9.02 -0.77 -3.15
C ASP A 261 -8.77 0.61 -3.80
N LYS A 262 -9.61 1.01 -4.75
CA LYS A 262 -9.43 2.23 -5.57
C LYS A 262 -9.46 3.46 -4.69
N SER A 263 -10.36 3.52 -3.70
CA SER A 263 -10.43 4.62 -2.74
C SER A 263 -9.18 4.72 -1.88
N ALA A 264 -8.69 3.60 -1.34
CA ALA A 264 -7.46 3.57 -0.56
C ALA A 264 -6.23 3.94 -1.41
N LEU A 265 -6.17 3.46 -2.65
CA LEU A 265 -5.10 3.77 -3.58
C LEU A 265 -5.10 5.26 -3.96
N LYS A 266 -6.27 5.81 -4.26
CA LYS A 266 -6.46 7.25 -4.52
C LYS A 266 -6.01 8.08 -3.33
N MET A 267 -6.38 7.69 -2.11
CA MET A 267 -5.94 8.37 -0.89
C MET A 267 -4.41 8.32 -0.74
N ALA A 268 -3.77 7.20 -1.06
CA ALA A 268 -2.31 7.08 -0.98
C ALA A 268 -1.58 7.94 -2.05
N MET A 269 -2.14 8.03 -3.26
CA MET A 269 -1.46 8.67 -4.40
C MET A 269 -1.76 10.16 -4.53
N VAL A 270 -3.02 10.53 -4.36
CA VAL A 270 -3.54 11.89 -4.48
C VAL A 270 -3.56 12.57 -3.12
N GLY A 271 -3.97 11.85 -2.07
CA GLY A 271 -4.24 12.42 -0.75
C GLY A 271 -5.67 12.94 -0.62
N ASN A 272 -5.94 13.63 0.48
CA ASN A 272 -7.19 14.36 0.74
C ASN A 272 -6.89 15.74 1.36
N THR A 273 -7.92 16.47 1.82
CA THR A 273 -7.77 17.80 2.43
C THR A 273 -6.86 17.81 3.68
N GLY A 274 -6.63 16.67 4.33
CA GLY A 274 -5.78 16.53 5.52
C GLY A 274 -4.51 15.69 5.32
N THR A 275 -4.33 15.03 4.16
CA THR A 275 -3.19 14.14 3.88
C THR A 275 -2.67 14.39 2.47
N ARG A 276 -1.36 14.57 2.32
CA ARG A 276 -0.76 14.70 0.98
C ARG A 276 -0.45 13.31 0.45
N GLY A 277 -0.97 12.98 -0.73
CA GLY A 277 -0.51 11.83 -1.48
C GLY A 277 0.92 12.01 -1.96
N ASN A 278 1.55 10.95 -2.44
CA ASN A 278 2.94 10.99 -2.90
C ASN A 278 3.14 10.48 -4.34
N GLY A 279 2.09 9.98 -5.00
CA GLY A 279 2.21 9.36 -6.33
C GLY A 279 3.15 8.14 -6.38
N ILE A 280 3.47 7.55 -5.22
CA ILE A 280 4.39 6.42 -5.09
C ILE A 280 3.57 5.13 -4.94
N HIS A 281 3.95 4.10 -5.69
CA HIS A 281 3.37 2.78 -5.60
C HIS A 281 3.54 2.20 -4.17
N PRO A 282 2.45 1.77 -3.49
CA PRO A 282 2.51 1.37 -2.08
C PRO A 282 3.46 0.20 -1.80
N VAL A 283 3.51 -0.76 -2.73
CA VAL A 283 4.32 -1.99 -2.61
C VAL A 283 5.75 -1.78 -3.15
N THR A 284 5.89 -1.50 -4.45
CA THR A 284 7.20 -1.40 -5.12
C THR A 284 7.97 -0.12 -4.79
N ARG A 285 7.32 0.90 -4.21
CA ARG A 285 7.88 2.23 -3.92
C ARG A 285 8.34 3.01 -5.16
N GLU A 286 7.88 2.64 -6.35
CA GLU A 286 8.17 3.35 -7.59
C GLU A 286 7.27 4.58 -7.76
N LYS A 287 7.75 5.61 -8.47
CA LYS A 287 6.89 6.71 -8.93
C LYS A 287 5.99 6.19 -10.05
N ILE A 288 4.68 6.35 -9.92
CA ILE A 288 3.74 5.77 -10.88
C ILE A 288 3.72 6.51 -12.22
N MET A 289 3.94 7.83 -12.18
CA MET A 289 4.04 8.66 -13.39
C MET A 289 5.39 8.50 -14.11
N GLU A 290 6.41 8.04 -13.40
CA GLU A 290 7.77 7.85 -13.90
C GLU A 290 8.29 6.46 -13.46
N PRO A 291 7.65 5.38 -13.93
CA PRO A 291 8.01 4.05 -13.49
C PRO A 291 9.42 3.68 -13.93
N SER A 292 10.07 2.82 -13.15
CA SER A 292 11.43 2.39 -13.43
C SER A 292 11.50 1.55 -14.71
N GLU A 293 12.68 1.53 -15.34
CA GLU A 293 12.98 0.62 -16.46
C GLU A 293 12.76 -0.84 -16.04
N TYR A 294 12.31 -1.67 -16.98
CA TYR A 294 12.17 -3.11 -16.78
C TYR A 294 13.28 -3.86 -17.52
N THR A 295 13.87 -4.88 -16.89
CA THR A 295 14.83 -5.78 -17.55
C THR A 295 14.23 -7.17 -17.55
N ASP A 296 14.09 -7.78 -18.72
CA ASP A 296 13.55 -9.14 -18.82
C ASP A 296 14.56 -10.23 -18.46
N VAL A 297 14.11 -11.48 -18.54
CA VAL A 297 14.92 -12.67 -18.24
C VAL A 297 16.13 -12.84 -19.16
N ASP A 298 16.06 -12.28 -20.36
CA ASP A 298 17.13 -12.31 -21.36
C ASP A 298 18.10 -11.12 -21.20
N GLY A 299 17.86 -10.25 -20.21
CA GLY A 299 18.67 -9.07 -19.92
C GLY A 299 18.36 -7.86 -20.81
N ILE A 300 17.29 -7.91 -21.61
CA ILE A 300 16.86 -6.81 -22.48
C ILE A 300 16.18 -5.76 -21.61
N ARG A 301 16.66 -4.52 -21.73
CA ARG A 301 16.13 -3.37 -20.98
C ARG A 301 15.07 -2.62 -21.76
N TYR A 302 13.91 -2.46 -21.15
CA TYR A 302 12.77 -1.68 -21.63
C TYR A 302 12.67 -0.39 -20.83
N ARG A 303 12.97 0.74 -21.50
CA ARG A 303 12.92 2.07 -20.89
C ARG A 303 11.51 2.64 -20.79
N THR A 304 10.65 2.25 -21.72
CA THR A 304 9.28 2.75 -21.80
C THR A 304 8.37 1.83 -21.01
N THR A 305 8.18 2.15 -19.72
CA THR A 305 7.24 1.47 -18.84
C THR A 305 6.10 2.42 -18.45
N ARG A 306 4.97 1.87 -18.03
CA ARG A 306 3.83 2.62 -17.49
C ARG A 306 3.07 1.79 -16.47
N TYR A 307 2.29 2.44 -15.63
CA TYR A 307 1.28 1.78 -14.81
C TYR A 307 -0.12 2.02 -15.40
N VAL A 308 -1.00 1.03 -15.31
CA VAL A 308 -2.38 1.12 -15.79
C VAL A 308 -3.33 0.49 -14.76
N PHE A 309 -4.51 1.09 -14.58
CA PHE A 309 -5.59 0.53 -13.79
C PHE A 309 -6.47 -0.35 -14.67
N HIS A 310 -6.69 -1.57 -14.19
CA HIS A 310 -7.73 -2.44 -14.67
C HIS A 310 -8.77 -2.62 -13.56
N PRO A 311 -10.06 -2.41 -13.81
CA PRO A 311 -11.09 -2.78 -12.84
C PRO A 311 -10.97 -4.28 -12.55
N TYR A 312 -10.82 -4.63 -11.28
CA TYR A 312 -10.37 -5.97 -10.85
C TYR A 312 -11.49 -7.00 -10.96
N TYR A 313 -12.68 -6.62 -10.52
CA TYR A 313 -13.90 -7.35 -10.80
C TYR A 313 -14.58 -6.63 -11.95
N VAL A 314 -14.70 -7.32 -13.06
CA VAL A 314 -15.73 -6.93 -13.98
C VAL A 314 -16.74 -8.05 -14.00
N ASP A 315 -17.94 -7.68 -13.54
CA ASP A 315 -19.21 -8.28 -13.94
C ASP A 315 -19.22 -8.51 -15.47
N ALA A 316 -20.24 -9.15 -16.01
CA ALA A 316 -20.47 -9.43 -17.42
C ALA A 316 -20.44 -8.19 -18.36
N SER A 317 -19.85 -7.05 -17.97
CA SER A 317 -19.83 -5.74 -18.61
C SER A 317 -18.44 -5.15 -18.97
N GLY A 318 -17.28 -5.76 -18.65
CA GLY A 318 -15.93 -5.25 -19.04
C GLY A 318 -14.72 -6.16 -18.66
N PRO A 319 -13.45 -5.69 -18.56
CA PRO A 319 -12.24 -6.49 -18.62
C PRO A 319 -11.47 -6.47 -17.29
N GLY A 320 -11.65 -7.52 -16.49
CA GLY A 320 -10.89 -7.73 -15.26
C GLY A 320 -9.88 -8.86 -15.45
N ILE A 321 -9.34 -9.35 -14.33
CA ILE A 321 -8.54 -10.59 -14.29
C ILE A 321 -9.22 -11.73 -15.03
N SER A 322 -10.56 -11.76 -15.06
CA SER A 322 -11.35 -12.70 -15.86
C SER A 322 -10.89 -12.77 -17.31
N GLN A 323 -10.48 -11.65 -17.91
CA GLN A 323 -10.12 -11.60 -19.30
C GLN A 323 -8.67 -12.03 -19.58
N GLU A 324 -7.73 -11.68 -18.71
CA GLU A 324 -6.38 -12.23 -18.78
C GLU A 324 -6.40 -13.74 -18.52
N ILE A 325 -7.21 -14.18 -17.54
CA ILE A 325 -7.54 -15.58 -17.33
C ILE A 325 -8.12 -16.18 -18.61
N ASN A 326 -9.06 -15.51 -19.29
CA ASN A 326 -9.63 -16.02 -20.55
C ASN A 326 -8.60 -16.11 -21.67
N GLN A 327 -7.69 -15.14 -21.82
CA GLN A 327 -6.63 -15.18 -22.84
C GLN A 327 -5.63 -16.30 -22.58
N VAL A 328 -5.18 -16.42 -21.32
CA VAL A 328 -4.28 -17.50 -20.92
C VAL A 328 -4.99 -18.85 -21.04
N THR A 329 -6.26 -18.92 -20.68
CA THR A 329 -7.11 -20.11 -20.86
C THR A 329 -7.29 -20.46 -22.34
N ALA A 330 -7.50 -19.48 -23.21
CA ALA A 330 -7.61 -19.66 -24.66
C ALA A 330 -6.33 -20.26 -25.22
N TYR A 331 -5.20 -19.64 -24.88
CA TYR A 331 -3.89 -20.08 -25.29
C TYR A 331 -3.64 -21.53 -24.82
N LEU A 332 -3.82 -21.81 -23.54
CA LEU A 332 -3.62 -23.14 -22.96
C LEU A 332 -4.59 -24.19 -23.55
N ASN A 333 -5.84 -23.82 -23.83
CA ASN A 333 -6.81 -24.71 -24.47
C ASN A 333 -6.41 -25.13 -25.89
N GLN A 334 -5.68 -24.29 -26.64
CA GLN A 334 -5.16 -24.67 -27.97
C GLN A 334 -4.17 -25.84 -27.89
N TYR A 335 -3.43 -25.96 -26.79
CA TYR A 335 -2.50 -27.07 -26.55
C TYR A 335 -3.16 -28.32 -25.98
N LEU A 336 -4.35 -28.18 -25.39
CA LEU A 336 -5.17 -29.30 -24.91
C LEU A 336 -5.99 -29.95 -26.02
N MET A 337 -6.25 -29.24 -27.12
CA MET A 337 -6.86 -29.87 -28.28
C MET A 337 -5.88 -30.89 -28.84
N PRO A 338 -6.26 -32.19 -28.93
CA PRO A 338 -5.42 -33.16 -29.60
C PRO A 338 -5.16 -32.60 -31.00
N LYS A 339 -3.87 -32.42 -31.36
CA LYS A 339 -3.50 -32.21 -32.76
C LYS A 339 -4.24 -33.29 -33.51
N ARG A 340 -5.34 -32.94 -34.19
CA ARG A 340 -5.96 -33.82 -35.18
C ARG A 340 -4.79 -34.11 -36.08
N GLN A 341 -4.22 -35.31 -35.94
CA GLN A 341 -3.21 -35.78 -36.84
C GLN A 341 -3.80 -35.50 -38.20
N SER A 342 -3.14 -34.65 -38.97
CA SER A 342 -3.39 -34.53 -40.40
C SER A 342 -2.96 -35.87 -40.99
N SER A 343 -3.76 -36.91 -40.72
CA SER A 343 -3.77 -38.22 -41.35
C SER A 343 -4.38 -38.08 -42.76
N SER A 344 -3.93 -37.05 -43.45
CA SER A 344 -3.98 -36.94 -44.90
C SER A 344 -2.55 -36.68 -45.37
N GLU A 345 -1.61 -37.46 -44.86
CA GLU A 345 -0.61 -38.07 -45.73
C GLU A 345 -1.38 -39.10 -46.58
N HIS A 346 -2.21 -38.54 -47.47
CA HIS A 346 -2.77 -39.28 -48.58
C HIS A 346 -1.55 -39.51 -49.45
N GLU A 347 -0.99 -40.73 -49.37
CA GLU A 347 -0.07 -41.24 -50.38
C GLU A 347 -0.70 -40.94 -51.73
N MET A 348 -0.23 -39.87 -52.39
CA MET A 348 -0.56 -39.67 -53.78
C MET A 348 0.11 -40.84 -54.52
N PRO A 349 -0.65 -41.66 -55.25
CA PRO A 349 -0.04 -42.67 -56.09
C PRO A 349 0.91 -41.97 -57.08
N PRO A 350 2.11 -42.51 -57.31
CA PRO A 350 3.06 -41.92 -58.25
C PRO A 350 2.45 -41.96 -59.66
N GLY A 351 1.93 -40.82 -60.13
CA GLY A 351 1.41 -40.73 -61.50
C GLY A 351 0.42 -39.61 -61.82
N TYR A 352 -0.06 -38.82 -60.87
CA TYR A 352 -1.04 -37.76 -61.20
C TYR A 352 -0.36 -36.41 -61.44
N VAL A 353 -0.21 -36.04 -62.72
CA VAL A 353 0.15 -34.69 -63.15
C VAL A 353 -1.15 -33.91 -63.36
N PRO A 354 -1.51 -32.94 -62.50
CA PRO A 354 -2.66 -32.10 -62.77
C PRO A 354 -2.33 -31.12 -63.90
N SER A 355 -2.97 -31.30 -65.04
CA SER A 355 -3.03 -30.30 -66.11
C SER A 355 -3.87 -29.12 -65.64
N PHE A 356 -3.22 -27.98 -65.39
CA PHE A 356 -3.89 -26.69 -65.14
C PHE A 356 -4.53 -26.17 -66.43
N PRO A 357 -5.86 -25.92 -66.46
CA PRO A 357 -6.43 -25.03 -67.47
C PRO A 357 -6.18 -23.59 -67.04
N GLY A 358 -5.64 -22.80 -67.97
CA GLY A 358 -5.30 -21.40 -67.74
C GLY A 358 -6.50 -20.57 -67.29
N LEU A 359 -6.29 -19.77 -66.26
CA LEU A 359 -7.15 -18.63 -65.96
C LEU A 359 -6.47 -17.38 -66.47
N GLY A 360 -7.01 -16.91 -67.60
CA GLY A 360 -6.81 -15.56 -68.12
C GLY A 360 -7.25 -14.51 -67.12
N GLY A 361 -6.67 -13.32 -67.28
CA GLY A 361 -6.77 -12.25 -66.31
C GLY A 361 -8.09 -11.51 -66.28
N ALA A 362 -8.17 -10.61 -65.31
CA ALA A 362 -8.92 -9.38 -65.40
C ALA A 362 -8.26 -8.37 -64.44
N VAL A 363 -7.63 -7.38 -65.05
CA VAL A 363 -7.31 -6.08 -64.45
C VAL A 363 -8.64 -5.36 -64.23
N PHE A 364 -8.91 -4.88 -63.01
CA PHE A 364 -9.48 -3.55 -62.74
C PHE A 364 -9.21 -3.18 -61.28
#